data_AF-A0A2S9GF79-F1
#
_entry.id   AF-A0A2S9GF79-F1
#
_cell.length_a   1.000
_cell.length_b   1.000
_cell.length_c   1.000
_cell.angle_alpha   90.00
_cell.angle_beta   90.00
_cell.angle_gamma   90.00
#
_symmetry.space_group_name_H-M   'P 1'
#
loop_
_entity.id
_entity.type
_entity.pdbx_description
1 polymer ?
#
loop_
_entity_poly.entity_id
_entity_poly.type
_entity_poly.pdbx_seq_one_letter_code
_entity_poly.pdbx_strand_id
1 'polypeptide(L)' 'MQLSRTSAATSVGDLYALIRDKRELTRGQIGKLTGLSRTAVNARVRELTSRGLVIEDEHAPSTGGRPATLLRIN' A
#
# COMPACT_ATOMS: atom_id res chain seq x y z
N MET A 1 16.98 10.59 -10.95
CA MET A 1 17.62 9.61 -10.05
C MET A 1 16.65 8.46 -9.81
N GLN A 2 16.71 7.43 -10.66
CA GLN A 2 15.85 6.24 -10.58
C GLN A 2 16.52 5.24 -9.61
N LEU A 3 15.93 5.03 -8.43
CA LEU A 3 16.37 3.97 -7.51
C LEU A 3 15.92 2.61 -8.05
N SER A 4 16.57 2.14 -9.09
CA SER A 4 16.40 0.78 -9.60
C SER A 4 17.12 -0.19 -8.66
N ARG A 5 16.44 -0.65 -7.60
CA ARG A 5 16.80 -1.91 -6.93
C ARG A 5 15.95 -3.03 -7.50
N THR A 6 16.42 -3.58 -8.61
CA THR A 6 15.91 -4.85 -9.14
C THR A 6 16.30 -5.96 -8.17
N SER A 7 15.41 -6.33 -7.24
CA SER A 7 15.39 -7.66 -6.57
C SER A 7 14.21 -7.84 -5.60
N ALA A 8 13.54 -6.78 -5.13
CA ALA A 8 12.67 -6.87 -3.95
C ALA A 8 11.34 -6.12 -4.10
N ALA A 9 10.42 -6.56 -4.98
CA ALA A 9 9.02 -6.11 -4.94
C ALA A 9 8.28 -6.48 -3.62
N THR A 10 9.02 -6.79 -2.55
CA THR A 10 8.65 -7.56 -1.37
C THR A 10 9.11 -6.89 -0.08
N SER A 11 9.88 -5.80 -0.08
CA SER A 11 10.27 -5.17 1.20
C SER A 11 9.26 -4.12 1.66
N VAL A 12 9.26 -3.81 2.97
CA VAL A 12 8.41 -2.76 3.56
C VAL A 12 8.77 -1.38 3.00
N GLY A 13 10.05 -1.13 2.73
CA GLY A 13 10.54 0.12 2.14
C GLY A 13 10.10 0.31 0.69
N ASP A 14 10.10 -0.76 -0.10
CA ASP A 14 9.63 -0.72 -1.49
C ASP A 14 8.12 -0.49 -1.55
N LEU A 15 7.37 -1.06 -0.60
CA LEU A 15 5.94 -0.80 -0.46
C LEU A 15 5.65 0.66 -0.11
N TYR A 16 6.44 1.24 0.80
CA TYR A 16 6.33 2.64 1.16
C TYR A 16 6.65 3.56 -0.04
N ALA A 17 7.73 3.28 -0.77
CA ALA A 17 8.09 4.04 -1.98
C ALA A 17 6.99 3.97 -3.04
N LEU A 18 6.37 2.79 -3.23
CA LEU A 18 5.25 2.60 -4.16
C LEU A 18 4.01 3.43 -3.77
N ILE A 19 3.64 3.44 -2.49
CA ILE A 19 2.52 4.23 -1.97
C ILE A 19 2.83 5.73 -2.12
N ARG A 20 4.08 6.14 -1.87
CA ARG A 20 4.53 7.52 -2.06
C ARG A 20 4.46 7.98 -3.51
N ASP A 21 4.78 7.12 -4.46
CA ASP A 21 4.79 7.47 -5.89
C ASP A 21 3.38 7.57 -6.47
N LYS A 22 2.49 6.62 -6.13
CA LYS A 22 1.13 6.54 -6.71
C LYS A 22 0.03 7.21 -5.88
N ARG A 23 0.36 7.72 -4.68
CA ARG A 23 -0.45 8.50 -3.70
C ARG A 23 -1.82 7.96 -3.27
N GLU A 24 -2.44 7.04 -4.00
CA GLU A 24 -3.79 6.51 -3.73
C GLU A 24 -3.89 5.04 -4.14
N LEU A 25 -3.26 4.16 -3.36
CA LEU A 25 -3.29 2.71 -3.62
C LEU A 25 -4.11 1.96 -2.58
N THR A 26 -4.92 1.01 -3.05
CA THR A 26 -5.58 0.02 -2.19
C THR A 26 -4.67 -1.17 -1.95
N ARG A 27 -4.91 -1.91 -0.85
CA ARG A 27 -4.23 -3.19 -0.59
C ARG A 27 -4.33 -4.17 -1.77
N GLY A 28 -5.46 -4.16 -2.48
CA GLY A 28 -5.68 -4.99 -3.68
C GLY A 28 -4.82 -4.57 -4.87
N GLN A 29 -4.71 -3.26 -5.14
CA GLN A 29 -3.83 -2.74 -6.18
C GLN A 29 -2.35 -2.98 -5.84
N ILE A 30 -1.97 -2.85 -4.58
CA ILE A 30 -0.63 -3.21 -4.11
C ILE A 30 -0.32 -4.66 -4.44
N GLY A 31 -1.19 -5.60 -4.09
CA GLY A 31 -0.98 -7.02 -4.41
C GLY A 31 -0.82 -7.27 -5.92
N LYS A 32 -1.60 -6.56 -6.76
CA LYS A 32 -1.48 -6.65 -8.22
C LYS A 32 -0.16 -6.07 -8.76
N LEU A 33 0.29 -4.95 -8.21
CA LEU A 33 1.51 -4.25 -8.65
C LEU A 33 2.80 -4.93 -8.16
N THR A 34 2.75 -5.54 -6.98
CA THR A 34 3.91 -6.18 -6.33
C THR A 34 3.98 -7.68 -6.55
N GLY A 35 2.88 -8.32 -6.99
CA GLY A 35 2.77 -9.78 -7.06
C GLY A 35 2.66 -10.46 -5.69
N LEU A 36 2.52 -9.70 -4.60
CA LEU A 36 2.43 -10.23 -3.24
C LEU A 36 1.07 -10.87 -2.96
N SER A 37 1.09 -11.93 -2.15
CA SER A 37 -0.14 -12.52 -1.61
C SER A 37 -0.88 -11.51 -0.72
N ARG A 38 -2.19 -11.66 -0.58
CA ARG A 38 -3.02 -10.79 0.28
C ARG A 38 -2.48 -10.72 1.72
N THR A 39 -2.03 -11.84 2.27
CA THR A 39 -1.42 -11.92 3.60
C THR A 39 -0.10 -11.16 3.69
N ALA A 40 0.75 -11.27 2.66
CA ALA A 40 2.01 -10.55 2.60
C ALA A 40 1.83 -9.03 2.50
N VAL A 41 0.81 -8.58 1.75
CA VAL A 41 0.43 -7.16 1.69
C VAL A 41 -0.08 -6.70 3.05
N ASN A 42 -1.02 -7.44 3.66
CA ASN A 42 -1.59 -7.08 4.97
C ASN A 42 -0.52 -6.96 6.05
N ALA A 43 0.45 -7.88 6.10
CA ALA A 43 1.53 -7.83 7.08
C ALA A 43 2.38 -6.55 6.94
N ARG A 44 2.74 -6.17 5.72
CA ARG A 44 3.57 -4.99 5.44
C ARG A 44 2.82 -3.68 5.63
N VAL A 45 1.57 -3.63 5.20
CA VAL A 45 0.71 -2.46 5.43
C VAL A 45 0.51 -2.25 6.93
N ARG A 46 0.22 -3.32 7.68
CA ARG A 46 0.11 -3.25 9.14
C ARG A 46 1.39 -2.75 9.79
N GLU A 47 2.56 -3.18 9.31
CA GLU A 47 3.84 -2.69 9.80
C GLU A 47 4.02 -1.18 9.52
N LEU A 48 3.72 -0.72 8.31
CA LEU A 48 3.80 0.71 7.95
C LEU A 48 2.82 1.57 8.76
N THR A 49 1.60 1.09 8.97
CA THR A 49 0.60 1.77 9.79
C THR A 49 1.00 1.78 11.26
N SER A 50 1.57 0.68 11.78
CA SER A 50 2.07 0.64 13.17
C SER A 50 3.23 1.62 13.42
N ARG A 51 4.01 1.93 12.38
CA ARG A 51 5.09 2.93 12.41
C ARG A 51 4.60 4.35 12.14
N GLY A 52 3.32 4.57 11.87
CA GLY A 52 2.76 5.89 11.52
C GLY A 52 3.25 6.44 10.18
N LEU A 53 3.78 5.58 9.31
CA LEU A 53 4.30 5.96 7.98
C LEU A 53 3.20 5.99 6.92
N VAL A 54 2.17 5.16 7.10
CA VAL A 54 1.03 5.04 6.19
C VAL A 54 -0.26 5.10 7.00
N ILE A 55 -1.17 5.96 6.57
CA ILE A 55 -2.53 6.10 7.09
C ILE A 55 -3.52 5.45 6.12
N GLU A 56 -4.51 4.79 6.68
CA GLU A 56 -5.62 4.21 5.94
C GLU A 56 -6.73 5.25 5.87
N ASP A 57 -6.99 5.78 4.67
CA ASP A 57 -8.03 6.78 4.44
C ASP A 57 -9.31 6.06 4.01
N GLU A 58 -10.32 6.08 4.86
CA GLU A 58 -11.65 5.59 4.55
C GLU A 58 -12.37 6.64 3.70
N HIS A 59 -12.24 6.57 2.38
CA HIS A 59 -13.13 7.33 1.50
C HIS A 59 -14.57 6.82 1.69
N ALA A 60 -15.38 7.57 2.42
CA ALA A 60 -16.85 7.47 2.43
C ALA A 60 -17.41 8.83 1.92
N PRO A 61 -18.41 8.83 1.01
CA PRO A 61 -19.71 8.22 1.28
C PRO A 61 -20.04 7.03 0.37
N SER A 62 -20.78 6.10 0.97
CA SER A 62 -21.28 4.84 0.43
C SER A 62 -22.02 4.99 -0.92
N THR A 63 -21.45 4.44 -1.99
CA THR A 63 -22.18 4.03 -3.19
C THR A 63 -22.26 2.50 -3.22
N GLY A 64 -23.08 1.91 -2.35
CA GLY A 64 -23.65 0.57 -2.55
C GLY A 64 -22.68 -0.62 -2.65
N GLY A 65 -21.46 -0.52 -2.11
CA GLY A 65 -20.48 -1.63 -2.10
C GLY A 65 -19.38 -1.41 -1.08
N ARG A 66 -18.67 -2.48 -0.68
CA ARG A 66 -17.60 -2.44 0.33
C ARG A 66 -16.51 -1.44 -0.11
N PRO A 67 -16.36 -0.28 0.55
CA PRO A 67 -15.41 0.75 0.10
C PRO A 67 -13.98 0.20 0.22
N ALA A 68 -13.18 0.43 -0.81
CA ALA A 68 -11.78 0.02 -0.79
C ALA A 68 -10.98 1.04 0.03
N THR A 69 -10.42 0.61 1.15
CA THR A 69 -9.53 1.43 1.98
C THR A 69 -8.32 1.89 1.16
N LEU A 70 -8.14 3.20 1.05
CA LEU A 70 -7.00 3.81 0.37
C LEU A 70 -5.83 3.97 1.35
N LEU A 71 -4.62 3.75 0.86
CA LEU A 71 -3.39 3.95 1.63
C LEU A 71 -2.75 5.26 1.21
N ARG A 72 -2.49 6.12 2.19
CA ARG A 72 -1.80 7.40 2.04
C ARG A 72 -0.59 7.45 2.95
N ILE A 73 0.43 8.18 2.54
CA ILE A 73 1.58 8.49 3.41
C ILE A 73 1.19 9.60 4.39
N ASN A 74 1.61 9.43 5.66
CA ASN A 74 1.55 10.51 6.66
C ASN A 74 2.55 11.61 6.33
#